data_AF-A0A317X0Q4-F1
#
_entry.id   AF-A0A317X0Q4-F1
#
_cell.length_a   1.000
_cell.length_b   1.000
_cell.length_c   1.000
_cell.angle_alpha   90.00
_cell.angle_beta   90.00
_cell.angle_gamma   90.00
#
_symmetry.space_group_name_H-M   'P 1'
#
loop_
_entity.id
_entity.type
_entity.pdbx_description
1 polymer ?
#
loop_
_entity_poly.entity_id
_entity_poly.type
_entity_poly.pdbx_seq_one_letter_code
_entity_poly.pdbx_strand_id
1 'polypeptide(L)'
;MSKPGRPIEQPIDVIEAEKRFGISLFKDSSHIFIRHEQYHMILEARFHDDPEKPYLISYPKSIRNSDLSKKDQELLKLKLQDIKRLISETDWDHLKQQYGIIKGD
;
A
#
# COMPACT_ATOMS: atom_id res chain seq x y z
N MET A 1 -24.23 -10.91 8.49
CA MET A 1 -22.90 -11.10 7.90
C MET A 1 -21.87 -10.89 9.01
N SER A 2 -21.02 -11.88 9.27
CA SER A 2 -19.99 -11.79 10.30
C SER A 2 -18.98 -10.72 9.91
N LYS A 3 -18.73 -9.75 10.81
CA LYS A 3 -17.71 -8.72 10.60
C LYS A 3 -16.38 -9.39 10.28
N PRO A 4 -15.61 -8.94 9.27
CA PRO A 4 -14.27 -9.45 9.04
C PRO A 4 -13.47 -9.22 10.33
N GLY A 5 -12.86 -10.28 10.85
CA GLY A 5 -12.07 -10.21 12.09
C GLY A 5 -10.93 -9.20 11.93
N ARG A 6 -10.58 -8.51 13.02
CA ARG A 6 -9.49 -7.53 13.01
C ARG A 6 -8.20 -8.17 12.46
N PRO A 7 -7.38 -7.43 11.69
CA PRO A 7 -6.08 -7.94 11.27
C PRO A 7 -5.22 -8.27 12.49
N ILE A 8 -4.72 -9.50 12.56
CA ILE A 8 -3.88 -9.99 13.66
C ILE A 8 -2.40 -9.81 13.30
N GLU A 9 -2.05 -9.90 12.01
CA GLU A 9 -0.70 -9.73 11.49
C GLU A 9 -0.62 -8.46 10.63
N GLN A 10 0.49 -7.74 10.79
CA GLN A 10 0.82 -6.53 10.03
C GLN A 10 2.31 -6.60 9.63
N PRO A 11 2.69 -6.06 8.47
CA PRO A 11 1.88 -5.30 7.52
C PRO A 11 0.99 -6.21 6.64
N ILE A 12 -0.26 -5.78 6.42
CA ILE A 12 -1.27 -6.53 5.65
C ILE A 12 -1.03 -6.30 4.16
N ASP A 13 -1.11 -7.34 3.33
CA ASP A 13 -1.04 -7.15 1.88
C ASP A 13 -2.14 -6.20 1.39
N VAL A 14 -1.80 -5.22 0.55
CA VAL A 14 -2.77 -4.22 0.07
C VAL A 14 -3.98 -4.82 -0.63
N ILE A 15 -3.83 -5.93 -1.36
CA ILE A 15 -4.92 -6.59 -2.07
C ILE A 15 -5.84 -7.26 -1.05
N GLU A 16 -5.26 -7.90 -0.04
CA GLU A 16 -6.02 -8.48 1.06
C GLU A 16 -6.76 -7.38 1.84
N ALA A 17 -6.08 -6.27 2.13
CA ALA A 17 -6.65 -5.14 2.85
C ALA A 17 -7.83 -4.51 2.12
N GLU A 18 -7.70 -4.25 0.82
CA GLU A 18 -8.79 -3.70 0.01
C GLU A 18 -9.97 -4.68 -0.08
N LYS A 19 -9.71 -5.98 -0.30
CA LYS A 19 -10.78 -6.97 -0.44
C LYS A 19 -11.54 -7.24 0.86
N ARG A 20 -10.83 -7.32 1.99
CA ARG A 20 -11.42 -7.78 3.25
C ARG A 20 -11.96 -6.64 4.11
N PHE A 21 -11.33 -5.46 4.05
CA PHE A 21 -11.65 -4.35 4.95
C PHE A 21 -12.03 -3.06 4.22
N GLY A 22 -11.63 -2.93 2.94
CA GLY A 22 -11.82 -1.73 2.14
C GLY A 22 -10.99 -0.56 2.66
N ILE A 23 -9.99 -0.12 1.91
CA ILE A 23 -9.12 0.98 2.33
C ILE A 23 -9.86 2.30 2.11
N SER A 24 -10.15 3.01 3.20
CA SER A 24 -10.83 4.29 3.15
C SER A 24 -9.85 5.42 2.81
N LEU A 25 -8.68 5.42 3.45
CA LEU A 25 -7.67 6.46 3.29
C LEU A 25 -6.28 5.90 3.56
N PHE A 26 -5.29 6.33 2.76
CA PHE A 26 -3.89 6.22 3.12
C PHE A 26 -3.42 7.51 3.76
N LYS A 27 -2.65 7.39 4.84
CA LYS A 27 -2.28 8.53 5.70
C LYS A 27 -0.83 8.97 5.52
N ASP A 28 0.10 8.02 5.49
CA ASP A 28 1.53 8.29 5.37
C ASP A 28 2.29 7.04 4.88
N SER A 29 3.50 7.23 4.36
CA SER A 29 4.42 6.13 4.06
C SER A 29 5.44 6.02 5.17
N SER A 30 5.49 4.86 5.83
CA SER A 30 6.38 4.66 6.97
C SER A 30 7.77 4.23 6.52
N HIS A 31 7.89 3.21 5.66
CA HIS A 31 9.15 2.54 5.33
C HIS A 31 9.06 1.78 3.99
N ILE A 32 10.19 1.46 3.36
CA ILE A 32 10.25 0.48 2.25
C ILE A 32 11.10 -0.70 2.67
N PHE A 33 10.60 -1.91 2.41
CA PHE A 33 11.36 -3.14 2.62
C PHE A 33 11.31 -4.04 1.39
N ILE A 34 12.25 -4.99 1.30
CA ILE A 34 12.29 -5.98 0.22
C ILE A 34 11.62 -7.26 0.70
N ARG A 35 10.61 -7.74 -0.03
CA ARG A 35 9.99 -9.04 0.17
C ARG A 35 10.00 -9.80 -1.15
N HIS A 36 10.49 -11.04 -1.15
CA HIS A 36 10.52 -11.88 -2.36
C HIS A 36 11.12 -11.15 -3.59
N GLU A 37 12.26 -10.47 -3.41
CA GLU A 37 12.94 -9.70 -4.46
C GLU A 37 12.13 -8.52 -5.04
N GLN A 38 11.00 -8.18 -4.42
CA GLN A 38 10.18 -7.03 -4.75
C GLN A 38 10.23 -5.98 -3.64
N TYR A 39 10.19 -4.72 -4.02
CA TYR A 39 10.04 -3.63 -3.06
C TYR A 39 8.59 -3.55 -2.61
N HIS A 40 8.40 -3.54 -1.30
CA HIS A 40 7.14 -3.32 -0.63
C HIS A 40 7.21 -1.99 0.11
N MET A 41 6.35 -1.06 -0.27
CA MET A 41 6.14 0.18 0.47
C MET A 41 5.18 -0.10 1.62
N ILE A 42 5.54 0.39 2.81
CA ILE A 42 4.70 0.33 3.99
C ILE A 42 3.96 1.63 4.15
N LEU A 43 2.65 1.49 4.15
CA LEU A 43 1.72 2.59 4.20
C LEU A 43 0.87 2.45 5.45
N GLU A 44 0.64 3.55 6.13
CA GLU A 44 -0.45 3.61 7.08
C GLU A 44 -1.76 3.84 6.33
N ALA A 45 -2.74 2.98 6.60
CA ALA A 45 -4.06 3.06 6.03
C ALA A 45 -5.13 2.94 7.11
N ARG A 46 -6.30 3.52 6.83
CA ARG A 46 -7.52 3.30 7.58
C ARG A 46 -8.48 2.48 6.74
N PHE A 47 -9.29 1.68 7.39
CA PHE A 47 -10.31 0.87 6.73
C PHE A 47 -11.68 1.53 6.84
N HIS A 48 -12.60 1.16 5.97
CA HIS A 48 -13.99 1.62 6.07
C HIS A 48 -14.66 1.12 7.35
N ASP A 49 -14.35 -0.11 7.75
CA ASP A 49 -14.93 -0.75 8.93
C ASP A 49 -14.27 -0.32 10.26
N ASP A 50 -13.07 0.28 10.23
CA ASP A 50 -12.36 0.81 11.40
C ASP A 50 -11.58 2.09 11.01
N PRO A 51 -12.29 3.23 10.86
CA PRO A 51 -11.69 4.47 10.37
C PRO A 51 -10.85 5.22 11.42
N GLU A 52 -10.94 4.85 12.69
CA GLU A 52 -10.21 5.52 13.77
C GLU A 52 -8.78 4.98 13.90
N LYS A 53 -8.60 3.68 13.64
CA LYS A 53 -7.34 2.99 13.83
C LYS A 53 -6.48 2.95 12.55
N PRO A 54 -5.20 3.35 12.61
CA PRO A 54 -4.27 3.12 11.51
C PRO A 54 -3.78 1.66 11.50
N TYR A 55 -3.58 1.15 10.29
CA TYR A 55 -3.02 -0.17 10.01
C TYR A 55 -1.87 -0.05 9.02
N LEU A 56 -0.85 -0.89 9.18
CA LEU A 56 0.27 -0.99 8.27
C LEU A 56 -0.09 -1.90 7.09
N ILE A 57 0.06 -1.37 5.89
CA ILE A 57 -0.22 -2.04 4.62
C ILE A 57 1.07 -2.21 3.85
N SER A 58 1.32 -3.45 3.41
CA SER A 58 2.39 -3.80 2.50
C SER A 58 1.93 -3.65 1.05
N TYR A 59 2.57 -2.76 0.32
CA TYR A 59 2.25 -2.44 -1.06
C TYR A 59 3.40 -2.86 -2.01
N PRO A 60 3.25 -3.92 -2.81
CA PRO A 60 4.28 -4.31 -3.77
C PRO A 60 4.40 -3.28 -4.91
N LYS A 61 5.62 -3.07 -5.44
CA LYS A 61 5.88 -2.17 -6.59
C LYS A 61 4.88 -2.39 -7.74
N SER A 62 4.56 -3.64 -8.03
CA SER A 62 3.64 -4.03 -9.09
C SER A 62 2.56 -4.96 -8.53
N ILE A 63 1.30 -4.57 -8.69
CA ILE A 63 0.14 -5.44 -8.46
C ILE A 63 -0.20 -6.11 -9.78
N ARG A 64 -0.31 -7.44 -9.78
CA ARG A 64 -0.74 -8.19 -10.96
C ARG A 64 -2.23 -7.92 -11.23
N ASN A 65 -2.56 -7.67 -12.50
CA ASN A 65 -3.92 -7.35 -12.97
C ASN A 65 -4.96 -8.46 -12.72
N SER A 66 -4.57 -9.65 -12.27
CA SER A 66 -5.49 -10.77 -11.99
C SER A 66 -6.19 -10.65 -10.65
N ASP A 67 -5.67 -9.84 -9.73
CA ASP A 67 -6.00 -10.02 -8.31
C ASP A 67 -7.12 -9.09 -7.83
N LEU A 68 -7.50 -8.07 -8.58
CA LEU A 68 -8.56 -7.11 -8.26
C LEU A 68 -9.47 -6.86 -9.46
N SER A 69 -10.70 -6.35 -9.25
CA SER A 69 -11.52 -5.87 -10.37
C SER A 69 -10.85 -4.66 -11.04
N LYS A 70 -11.12 -4.40 -12.33
CA LYS A 70 -10.53 -3.25 -13.03
C LYS A 70 -10.80 -1.92 -12.32
N LYS A 71 -12.00 -1.76 -11.76
CA LYS A 71 -12.39 -0.57 -11.01
C LYS A 71 -11.57 -0.40 -9.73
N ASP A 72 -11.39 -1.48 -8.97
CA ASP A 72 -10.63 -1.43 -7.72
C ASP A 72 -9.13 -1.25 -8.01
N GLN A 73 -8.62 -1.78 -9.12
CA GLN A 73 -7.26 -1.51 -9.58
C GLN A 73 -7.04 -0.04 -9.91
N GLU A 74 -7.95 0.59 -10.67
CA GLU A 74 -7.86 2.00 -11.01
C GLU A 74 -7.95 2.89 -9.77
N LEU A 75 -8.88 2.59 -8.87
CA LEU A 75 -9.02 3.31 -7.60
C LEU A 75 -7.75 3.19 -6.74
N LEU A 76 -7.18 1.99 -6.65
CA LEU A 76 -5.97 1.75 -5.90
C LEU A 76 -4.77 2.49 -6.54
N LYS A 77 -4.64 2.45 -7.87
CA LYS A 77 -3.62 3.22 -8.62
C LYS A 77 -3.70 4.72 -8.34
N LEU A 78 -4.90 5.30 -8.33
CA LEU A 78 -5.10 6.72 -8.02
C LEU A 78 -4.66 7.05 -6.59
N LYS A 79 -5.15 6.29 -5.60
CA LYS A 79 -4.77 6.43 -4.19
C LYS A 79 -3.25 6.39 -3.99
N LEU A 80 -2.54 5.58 -4.76
CA LEU A 80 -1.08 5.43 -4.68
C LEU A 80 -0.31 6.55 -5.37
N GLN A 81 -0.81 7.06 -6.49
CA GLN A 81 -0.18 8.21 -7.13
C GLN A 81 -0.16 9.40 -6.18
N ASP A 82 -1.23 9.58 -5.39
CA ASP A 82 -1.29 10.62 -4.38
C ASP A 82 -0.25 10.41 -3.27
N ILE A 83 -0.03 9.18 -2.82
CA ILE A 83 1.02 8.88 -1.83
C ILE A 83 2.43 9.06 -2.41
N LYS A 84 2.67 8.61 -3.65
CA LYS A 84 3.96 8.81 -4.33
C LYS A 84 4.33 10.29 -4.45
N ARG A 85 3.34 11.20 -4.45
CA ARG A 85 3.56 12.66 -4.41
C ARG A 85 3.90 13.19 -3.01
N LEU A 86 3.55 12.46 -1.96
CA LEU A 86 3.85 12.82 -0.57
C LEU A 86 5.26 12.40 -0.14
N ILE A 87 5.85 11.41 -0.80
CA ILE A 87 7.24 11.00 -0.55
C ILE A 87 8.19 12.10 -1.07
N SER A 88 9.07 12.59 -0.19
CA SER A 88 10.04 13.61 -0.57
C SER A 88 10.99 13.10 -1.64
N GLU A 89 11.51 13.99 -2.49
CA GLU A 89 12.49 13.61 -3.52
C GLU A 89 13.77 13.06 -2.89
N THR A 90 14.15 13.57 -1.71
CA THR A 90 15.31 13.09 -0.94
C THR A 90 15.15 11.63 -0.51
N ASP A 91 13.98 11.28 0.04
CA ASP A 91 13.69 9.89 0.42
C ASP A 91 13.66 9.01 -0.83
N TRP A 92 13.06 9.51 -1.92
CA TRP A 92 13.03 8.81 -3.19
C TRP A 92 14.43 8.57 -3.78
N ASP A 93 15.32 9.55 -3.70
CA ASP A 93 16.71 9.43 -4.18
C ASP A 93 17.55 8.51 -3.31
N HIS A 94 17.35 8.52 -1.98
CA HIS A 94 17.95 7.53 -1.10
C HIS A 94 17.52 6.10 -1.48
N LEU A 95 16.24 5.92 -1.80
CA LEU A 95 15.70 4.65 -2.30
C LEU A 95 16.26 4.27 -3.68
N LYS A 96 16.44 5.24 -4.58
CA LYS A 96 17.10 5.00 -5.88
C LYS A 96 18.54 4.52 -5.68
N GLN A 97 19.29 5.14 -4.77
CA GLN A 97 20.71 4.83 -4.55
C GLN A 97 20.90 3.49 -3.81
N GLN A 98 20.11 3.24 -2.78
CA GLN A 98 20.25 2.04 -1.96
C GLN A 98 19.73 0.79 -2.67
N TYR A 99 18.76 0.95 -3.58
CA TYR A 99 18.01 -0.16 -4.13
C TYR A 99 17.84 -0.14 -5.66
N GLY A 100 18.38 0.85 -6.38
CA GLY A 100 18.28 0.91 -7.85
C GLY A 100 16.88 1.21 -8.40
N ILE A 101 16.00 1.82 -7.60
CA ILE A 101 14.61 2.10 -7.97
C ILE A 101 14.54 3.30 -8.93
N ILE A 102 13.89 3.16 -10.09
CA ILE A 102 13.67 4.26 -11.04
C ILE A 102 12.24 4.82 -10.85
N LYS A 103 12.08 6.15 -10.83
CA LYS A 103 10.77 6.82 -10.79
C LYS A 103 10.10 6.65 -12.16
N GLY A 104 9.10 5.78 -12.29
CA GLY A 104 8.33 5.66 -13.54
C GLY A 104 7.85 4.27 -13.93
N ASP A 105 8.31 3.20 -13.27
CA ASP A 105 7.74 1.85 -13.43
C ASP A 105 6.45 1.65 -12.60
#